data_AF-A0A6V7FK49-F1
#
_entry.id   AF-A0A6V7FK49-F1
#
_cell.length_a   1.000
_cell.length_b   1.000
_cell.length_c   1.000
_cell.angle_alpha   90.00
_cell.angle_beta   90.00
_cell.angle_gamma   90.00
#
_symmetry.space_group_name_H-M   'P 1'
#
loop_
_entity.id
_entity.type
_entity.pdbx_description
1 polymer ?
#
loop_
_entity_poly.entity_id
_entity_poly.type
_entity_poly.pdbx_seq_one_letter_code
_entity_poly.pdbx_strand_id
1 'polypeptide(L)'
;MAKPQRQKLPQALEVRLTTQVGGACPKCWMPLFYEKGGRQHRAYEIAHIYPLNPTEVERVVLAGVPLLNEDVNHPDNLIPLCERCHGIFDKPRTASEYHELYELKQKLIRASAQIEVRAKYPLEDAIGKVVIALHAYDAQEATQANLSYNPISVDRKLGDSISPITRRKIKLNVSDYFQFIKQKFLELEEDDPNCSELIFSQVKSYYLQQKALNLPKHDIYSNIVDWFHKRSGSKTIEAAEIVASFFVQNCEVFE
;
A
#
# COMPACT_ATOMS: atom_id res chain seq x y z
N MET A 1 11.82 -26.12 33.05
CA MET A 1 11.03 -25.00 32.50
C MET A 1 9.60 -25.48 32.27
N ALA A 2 8.59 -24.67 32.61
CA ALA A 2 7.19 -25.05 32.42
C ALA A 2 6.84 -25.13 30.93
N LYS A 3 6.03 -26.12 30.53
CA LYS A 3 5.56 -26.25 29.15
C LYS A 3 4.59 -25.11 28.80
N PRO A 4 4.70 -24.48 27.63
CA PRO A 4 3.75 -23.46 27.20
C PRO A 4 2.34 -24.06 27.08
N GLN A 5 1.34 -23.34 27.58
CA GLN A 5 -0.06 -23.76 27.56
C GLN A 5 -0.80 -23.13 26.37
N ARG A 6 -1.79 -23.88 25.86
CA ARG A 6 -2.67 -23.38 24.79
C ARG A 6 -3.55 -22.29 25.39
N GLN A 7 -3.42 -21.07 24.89
CA GLN A 7 -4.23 -19.95 25.33
C GLN A 7 -5.62 -20.02 24.70
N LYS A 8 -6.64 -19.60 25.45
CA LYS A 8 -7.97 -19.40 24.88
C LYS A 8 -7.91 -18.22 23.91
N LEU A 9 -8.18 -18.49 22.64
CA LEU A 9 -8.17 -17.46 21.60
C LEU A 9 -9.33 -16.46 21.82
N PRO A 10 -9.07 -15.14 21.78
CA PRO A 10 -10.13 -14.14 21.72
C PRO A 10 -11.00 -14.34 20.48
N GLN A 11 -12.30 -14.10 20.60
CA GLN A 11 -13.26 -14.30 19.50
C GLN A 11 -12.89 -13.49 18.25
N ALA A 12 -12.44 -12.24 18.40
CA ALA A 12 -12.00 -11.42 17.28
C ALA A 12 -10.81 -12.02 16.52
N LEU A 13 -9.90 -12.70 17.24
CA LEU A 13 -8.75 -13.36 16.63
C LEU A 13 -9.18 -14.64 15.88
N GLU A 14 -10.10 -15.41 16.44
CA GLU A 14 -10.70 -16.57 15.76
C GLU A 14 -11.40 -16.16 14.46
N VAL A 15 -12.21 -15.08 14.49
CA VAL A 15 -12.81 -14.49 13.29
C VAL A 15 -11.73 -14.07 12.29
N ARG A 16 -10.71 -13.31 12.72
CA ARG A 16 -9.61 -12.87 11.85
C ARG A 16 -8.93 -14.04 11.13
N LEU A 17 -8.64 -15.12 11.85
CA LEU A 17 -8.01 -16.32 11.29
C LEU A 17 -8.91 -17.00 10.25
N THR A 18 -10.21 -17.14 10.52
CA THR A 18 -11.15 -17.74 9.55
C THR A 18 -11.39 -16.86 8.32
N THR A 19 -11.47 -15.54 8.48
CA THR A 19 -11.54 -14.60 7.35
C THR A 19 -10.26 -14.62 6.52
N GLN A 20 -9.10 -14.76 7.16
CA GLN A 20 -7.82 -14.84 6.46
C GLN A 20 -7.76 -16.02 5.48
N VAL A 21 -8.37 -17.17 5.81
CA VAL A 21 -8.50 -18.33 4.90
C VAL A 21 -9.77 -18.30 4.03
N GLY A 22 -10.50 -17.18 4.01
CA GLY A 22 -11.72 -17.03 3.20
C GLY A 22 -12.90 -17.89 3.67
N GLY A 23 -12.94 -18.30 4.94
CA GLY A 23 -14.01 -19.14 5.49
C GLY A 23 -14.00 -20.59 5.00
N ALA A 24 -12.95 -21.01 4.28
CA ALA A 24 -12.76 -22.36 3.77
C ALA A 24 -11.42 -22.94 4.24
N CYS A 25 -11.34 -24.27 4.32
CA CYS A 25 -10.10 -24.96 4.68
C CYS A 25 -9.05 -24.71 3.58
N PRO A 26 -7.87 -24.17 3.91
CA PRO A 26 -6.88 -23.83 2.90
C PRO A 26 -6.23 -25.03 2.21
N LYS A 27 -6.38 -26.25 2.75
CA LYS A 27 -5.88 -27.49 2.10
C LYS A 27 -6.88 -28.14 1.15
N CYS A 28 -8.18 -28.05 1.42
CA CYS A 28 -9.20 -28.84 0.72
C CYS A 28 -10.44 -28.07 0.31
N TRP A 29 -10.49 -26.76 0.58
CA TRP A 29 -11.57 -25.83 0.21
C TRP A 29 -12.94 -26.12 0.83
N MET A 30 -13.03 -27.10 1.73
CA MET A 30 -14.27 -27.38 2.47
C MET A 30 -14.63 -26.18 3.35
N PRO A 31 -15.91 -25.77 3.40
CA PRO A 31 -16.37 -24.71 4.29
C PRO A 31 -16.00 -24.98 5.75
N LEU A 32 -15.58 -23.93 6.46
CA LEU A 32 -15.30 -24.02 7.89
C LEU A 32 -16.55 -23.81 8.76
N PHE A 33 -17.71 -23.56 8.14
CA PHE A 33 -18.97 -23.35 8.83
C PHE A 33 -20.07 -24.18 8.17
N TYR A 34 -21.03 -24.63 8.96
CA TYR A 34 -22.21 -25.35 8.47
C TYR A 34 -23.45 -24.99 9.27
N GLU A 35 -24.62 -25.15 8.65
CA GLU A 35 -25.90 -24.95 9.30
C GLU A 35 -26.51 -26.29 9.73
N LYS A 36 -27.02 -26.35 10.97
CA LYS A 36 -27.81 -27.48 11.45
C LYS A 36 -28.89 -26.99 12.40
N GLY A 37 -30.15 -27.25 12.04
CA GLY A 37 -31.32 -26.82 12.83
C GLY A 37 -31.46 -25.29 12.93
N GLY A 38 -31.20 -24.57 11.82
CA GLY A 38 -31.29 -23.11 11.77
C GLY A 38 -30.20 -22.35 12.53
N ARG A 39 -29.15 -23.04 12.99
CA ARG A 39 -28.00 -22.44 13.70
C ARG A 39 -26.71 -22.73 12.96
N GLN A 40 -25.81 -21.74 12.94
CA GLN A 40 -24.47 -21.85 12.40
C GLN A 40 -23.53 -22.52 13.41
N HIS A 41 -22.70 -23.44 12.93
CA HIS A 41 -21.73 -24.19 13.72
C HIS A 41 -20.36 -24.13 13.03
N ARG A 42 -19.29 -24.23 13.82
CA ARG A 42 -17.93 -24.35 13.30
C ARG A 42 -17.64 -25.80 12.87
N ALA A 43 -16.90 -25.97 11.79
CA ALA A 43 -16.37 -27.24 11.28
C ALA A 43 -14.85 -27.17 11.09
N TYR A 44 -14.16 -26.53 12.05
CA TYR A 44 -12.71 -26.35 12.01
C TYR A 44 -12.08 -26.42 13.37
N GLU A 45 -10.78 -26.70 13.37
CA GLU A 45 -9.88 -26.59 14.50
C GLU A 45 -8.72 -25.67 14.12
N ILE A 46 -8.22 -24.91 15.10
CA ILE A 46 -7.06 -24.03 14.91
C ILE A 46 -5.79 -24.81 15.23
N ALA A 47 -5.05 -25.17 14.19
CA ALA A 47 -3.77 -25.85 14.32
C ALA A 47 -2.64 -24.85 14.59
N HIS A 48 -1.70 -25.23 15.45
CA HIS A 48 -0.37 -24.63 15.49
C HIS A 48 0.46 -25.19 14.33
N ILE A 49 1.00 -24.36 13.45
CA ILE A 49 1.83 -24.79 12.31
C ILE A 49 3.13 -25.40 12.82
N TYR A 50 3.86 -24.69 13.67
CA TYR A 50 4.87 -25.26 14.55
C TYR A 50 4.22 -25.71 15.86
N PRO A 51 4.34 -26.97 16.29
CA PRO A 51 3.61 -27.51 17.43
C PRO A 51 3.93 -26.74 18.72
N LEU A 52 2.91 -26.53 19.56
CA LEU A 52 3.06 -25.83 20.85
C LEU A 52 4.02 -26.56 21.80
N ASN A 53 3.93 -27.88 21.82
CA ASN A 53 4.72 -28.75 22.68
C ASN A 53 5.23 -29.94 21.85
N PRO A 54 6.27 -29.76 21.01
CA PRO A 54 6.77 -30.84 20.17
C PRO A 54 7.20 -32.02 21.02
N THR A 55 6.82 -33.21 20.58
CA THR A 55 7.38 -34.48 21.04
C THR A 55 8.85 -34.59 20.64
N GLU A 56 9.56 -35.57 21.19
CA GLU A 56 10.96 -35.79 20.82
C GLU A 56 11.13 -36.11 19.33
N VAL A 57 10.20 -36.90 18.77
CA VAL A 57 10.19 -37.22 17.34
C VAL A 57 9.96 -35.96 16.51
N GLU A 58 9.01 -35.11 16.89
CA GLU A 58 8.73 -33.85 16.19
C GLU A 58 9.90 -32.87 16.27
N ARG A 59 10.64 -32.82 17.40
CA ARG A 59 11.86 -32.01 17.50
C ARG A 59 12.91 -32.41 16.47
N VAL A 60 13.07 -33.71 16.22
CA VAL A 60 14.01 -34.23 15.23
C VAL A 60 13.51 -33.97 13.81
N VAL A 61 12.25 -34.28 13.52
CA VAL A 61 11.66 -34.13 12.18
C VAL A 61 11.56 -32.65 11.76
N LEU A 62 11.28 -31.76 12.70
CA LEU A 62 11.16 -30.32 12.47
C LEU A 62 12.45 -29.55 12.83
N ALA A 63 13.58 -30.24 12.95
CA ALA A 63 14.86 -29.58 13.20
C ALA A 63 15.23 -28.65 12.04
N GLY A 64 15.52 -27.38 12.35
CA GLY A 64 15.99 -26.40 11.36
C GLY A 64 14.90 -25.83 10.45
N VAL A 65 13.62 -26.14 10.67
CA VAL A 65 12.54 -25.51 9.90
C VAL A 65 12.43 -24.02 10.24
N PRO A 66 12.11 -23.15 9.27
CA PRO A 66 11.92 -21.72 9.53
C PRO A 66 10.67 -21.50 10.37
N LEU A 67 10.70 -20.53 11.30
CA LEU A 67 9.56 -20.17 12.13
C LEU A 67 8.88 -18.91 11.59
N LEU A 68 7.54 -18.87 11.63
CA LEU A 68 6.77 -17.68 11.25
C LEU A 68 6.89 -16.57 12.31
N ASN A 69 7.12 -16.95 13.56
CA ASN A 69 7.32 -16.07 14.68
C ASN A 69 8.07 -16.81 15.79
N GLU A 70 8.79 -16.07 16.64
CA GLU A 70 9.48 -16.64 17.81
C GLU A 70 8.48 -17.09 18.89
N ASP A 71 7.35 -16.38 19.05
CA ASP A 71 6.27 -16.81 19.94
C ASP A 71 5.43 -17.89 19.25
N VAL A 72 5.44 -19.09 19.82
CA VAL A 72 4.69 -20.25 19.31
C VAL A 72 3.18 -20.03 19.38
N ASN A 73 2.68 -19.20 20.30
CA ASN A 73 1.26 -18.82 20.36
C ASN A 73 0.92 -17.61 19.48
N HIS A 74 1.89 -17.04 18.76
CA HIS A 74 1.64 -15.92 17.87
C HIS A 74 0.59 -16.31 16.81
N PRO A 75 -0.35 -15.42 16.46
CA PRO A 75 -1.35 -15.69 15.42
C PRO A 75 -0.80 -16.12 14.06
N ASP A 76 0.43 -15.75 13.75
CA ASP A 76 1.11 -16.16 12.52
C ASP A 76 1.44 -17.64 12.53
N ASN A 77 1.58 -18.27 13.70
CA ASN A 77 1.75 -19.70 13.83
C ASN A 77 0.41 -20.47 13.89
N LEU A 78 -0.74 -19.80 13.76
CA LEU A 78 -2.05 -20.42 13.89
C LEU A 78 -2.79 -20.47 12.55
N ILE A 79 -3.42 -21.61 12.23
CA ILE A 79 -4.20 -21.74 11.00
C ILE A 79 -5.47 -22.59 11.21
N PRO A 80 -6.65 -22.09 10.78
CA PRO A 80 -7.87 -22.90 10.78
C PRO A 80 -7.79 -23.98 9.70
N LEU A 81 -8.07 -25.22 10.10
CA LEU A 81 -8.19 -26.37 9.20
C LEU A 81 -9.51 -27.09 9.51
N CYS A 82 -10.14 -27.69 8.50
CA CYS A 82 -11.24 -28.62 8.77
C CYS A 82 -10.73 -29.81 9.58
N GLU A 83 -11.61 -30.47 10.32
CA GLU A 83 -11.26 -31.57 11.23
C GLU A 83 -10.41 -32.66 10.55
N ARG A 84 -10.75 -33.01 9.30
CA ARG A 84 -10.00 -33.98 8.50
C ARG A 84 -8.56 -33.53 8.23
N CYS A 85 -8.37 -32.31 7.71
CA CYS A 85 -7.04 -31.80 7.37
C CYS A 85 -6.19 -31.55 8.63
N HIS A 86 -6.83 -31.11 9.71
CA HIS A 86 -6.17 -30.99 11.01
C HIS A 86 -5.67 -32.34 11.50
N GLY A 87 -6.51 -33.38 11.45
CA GLY A 87 -6.13 -34.74 11.89
C GLY A 87 -4.98 -35.33 11.08
N ILE A 88 -5.00 -35.15 9.75
CA ILE A 88 -3.90 -35.59 8.86
C ILE A 88 -2.60 -34.87 9.22
N PHE A 89 -2.65 -33.55 9.38
CA PHE A 89 -1.47 -32.75 9.66
C PHE A 89 -0.84 -33.06 11.02
N ASP A 90 -1.65 -33.26 12.07
CA ASP A 90 -1.15 -33.42 13.43
C ASP A 90 -0.54 -34.81 13.70
N LYS A 91 -0.89 -35.86 12.94
CA LYS A 91 -0.61 -37.25 13.32
C LYS A 91 -0.25 -38.17 12.14
N PRO A 92 1.04 -38.44 11.88
CA PRO A 92 2.22 -37.76 12.42
C PRO A 92 2.53 -36.48 11.63
N ARG A 93 3.16 -35.49 12.28
CA ARG A 93 3.71 -34.33 11.57
C ARG A 93 4.91 -34.72 10.73
N THR A 94 4.99 -34.14 9.53
CA THR A 94 6.14 -34.27 8.64
C THR A 94 6.73 -32.89 8.32
N ALA A 95 8.03 -32.84 8.03
CA ALA A 95 8.67 -31.61 7.58
C ALA A 95 8.06 -31.07 6.27
N SER A 96 7.63 -31.96 5.36
CA SER A 96 6.99 -31.57 4.11
C SER A 96 5.67 -30.83 4.35
N GLU A 97 4.77 -31.40 5.14
CA GLU A 97 3.48 -30.79 5.44
C GLU A 97 3.62 -29.52 6.29
N TYR A 98 4.65 -29.45 7.13
CA TYR A 98 5.03 -28.21 7.81
C TYR A 98 5.34 -27.10 6.80
N HIS A 99 6.24 -27.36 5.84
CA HIS A 99 6.64 -26.36 4.84
C HIS A 99 5.46 -25.93 3.97
N GLU A 100 4.56 -26.86 3.62
CA GLU A 100 3.32 -26.52 2.91
C GLU A 100 2.49 -25.49 3.66
N LEU A 101 2.22 -25.73 4.95
CA LEU A 101 1.42 -24.81 5.77
C LEU A 101 2.18 -23.52 6.10
N TYR A 102 3.50 -23.58 6.26
CA TYR A 102 4.37 -22.42 6.45
C TYR A 102 4.29 -21.47 5.25
N GLU A 103 4.49 -21.97 4.04
CA GLU A 103 4.41 -21.19 2.80
C GLU A 103 2.99 -20.66 2.55
N LEU A 104 1.98 -21.50 2.80
CA LEU A 104 0.59 -21.09 2.68
C LEU A 104 0.28 -19.94 3.65
N LYS A 105 0.67 -20.06 4.91
CA LYS A 105 0.42 -19.04 5.93
C LYS A 105 1.18 -17.74 5.65
N GLN A 106 2.41 -17.79 5.14
CA GLN A 106 3.12 -16.59 4.67
C GLN A 106 2.33 -15.86 3.58
N LYS A 107 1.78 -16.57 2.59
CA LYS A 107 0.95 -15.96 1.54
C LYS A 107 -0.29 -15.28 2.14
N LEU A 108 -0.92 -15.92 3.12
CA LEU A 108 -2.08 -15.37 3.82
C LEU A 108 -1.74 -14.12 4.64
N ILE A 109 -0.62 -14.12 5.36
CA ILE A 109 -0.14 -12.95 6.13
C ILE A 109 0.12 -11.78 5.20
N ARG A 110 0.83 -12.02 4.08
CA ARG A 110 1.07 -11.00 3.05
C ARG A 110 -0.25 -10.45 2.50
N ALA A 111 -1.21 -11.32 2.18
CA ALA A 111 -2.53 -10.90 1.68
C ALA A 111 -3.31 -10.06 2.71
N SER A 112 -3.25 -10.39 4.00
CA SER A 112 -3.84 -9.59 5.06
C SER A 112 -3.17 -8.22 5.19
N ALA A 113 -1.84 -8.15 5.15
CA ALA A 113 -1.11 -6.88 5.16
C ALA A 113 -1.49 -5.98 3.97
N GLN A 114 -1.75 -6.56 2.80
CA GLN A 114 -2.22 -5.81 1.62
C GLN A 114 -3.59 -5.16 1.84
N ILE A 115 -4.46 -5.71 2.69
CA ILE A 115 -5.75 -5.07 3.03
C ILE A 115 -5.51 -3.80 3.84
N GLU A 116 -4.57 -3.83 4.78
CA GLU A 116 -4.20 -2.65 5.58
C GLU A 116 -3.52 -1.58 4.73
N VAL A 117 -2.65 -2.00 3.79
CA VAL A 117 -2.07 -1.10 2.78
C VAL A 117 -3.19 -0.44 1.97
N ARG A 118 -4.16 -1.20 1.45
CA ARG A 118 -5.31 -0.63 0.70
C ARG A 118 -6.10 0.40 1.52
N ALA A 119 -6.27 0.18 2.82
CA ALA A 119 -6.97 1.12 3.70
C ALA A 119 -6.18 2.41 3.96
N LYS A 120 -4.84 2.33 3.93
CA LYS A 120 -3.93 3.49 4.10
C LYS A 120 -3.68 4.27 2.81
N TYR A 121 -4.15 3.78 1.65
CA TYR A 121 -3.94 4.43 0.36
C TYR A 121 -5.17 5.23 -0.10
N PRO A 122 -5.35 6.46 0.40
CA PRO A 122 -5.82 7.54 -0.43
C PRO A 122 -4.61 8.44 -0.75
N LEU A 123 -4.06 8.28 -1.95
CA LEU A 123 -3.12 9.23 -2.59
C LEU A 123 -3.56 10.71 -2.43
N GLU A 124 -4.87 10.92 -2.28
CA GLU A 124 -5.57 12.15 -1.95
C GLU A 124 -4.96 12.91 -0.78
N ASP A 125 -4.55 12.22 0.30
CA ASP A 125 -4.06 12.86 1.51
C ASP A 125 -2.67 13.46 1.32
N ALA A 126 -1.77 12.78 0.59
CA ALA A 126 -0.41 13.25 0.36
C ALA A 126 -0.38 14.44 -0.61
N ILE A 127 -1.12 14.36 -1.72
CA ILE A 127 -1.28 15.51 -2.63
C ILE A 127 -2.01 16.64 -1.91
N GLY A 128 -3.01 16.33 -1.09
CA GLY A 128 -3.70 17.28 -0.21
C GLY A 128 -2.73 18.03 0.71
N LYS A 129 -1.80 17.34 1.37
CA LYS A 129 -0.78 17.96 2.23
C LYS A 129 0.12 18.94 1.46
N VAL A 130 0.61 18.57 0.27
CA VAL A 130 1.43 19.48 -0.56
C VAL A 130 0.61 20.71 -0.98
N VAL A 131 -0.63 20.50 -1.40
CA VAL A 131 -1.53 21.58 -1.84
C VAL A 131 -1.91 22.51 -0.71
N ILE A 132 -2.22 22.00 0.49
CA ILE A 132 -2.49 22.80 1.69
C ILE A 132 -1.24 23.59 2.11
N ALA A 133 -0.06 22.97 2.05
CA ALA A 133 1.20 23.65 2.39
C ALA A 133 1.49 24.84 1.47
N LEU A 134 1.03 24.81 0.21
CA LEU A 134 1.15 25.94 -0.72
C LEU A 134 0.32 27.16 -0.29
N HIS A 135 -0.86 26.96 0.34
CA HIS A 135 -1.66 28.10 0.82
C HIS A 135 -0.98 28.87 1.96
N ALA A 136 -0.08 28.23 2.70
CA ALA A 136 0.66 28.84 3.80
C ALA A 136 2.04 29.38 3.38
N TYR A 137 2.44 29.20 2.12
CA TYR A 137 3.76 29.58 1.63
C TYR A 137 3.71 30.94 0.91
N ASP A 138 4.48 31.91 1.42
CA ASP A 138 4.69 33.19 0.74
C ASP A 138 5.95 33.14 -0.14
N ALA A 139 5.74 33.07 -1.46
CA ALA A 139 6.82 33.04 -2.43
C ALA A 139 7.61 34.36 -2.52
N GLN A 140 7.03 35.49 -2.11
CA GLN A 140 7.68 36.81 -2.16
C GLN A 140 8.70 36.99 -1.02
N GLU A 141 8.45 36.40 0.15
CA GLU A 141 9.40 36.42 1.26
C GLU A 141 10.53 35.39 1.03
N ALA A 142 10.21 34.23 0.45
CA ALA A 142 11.17 33.16 0.21
C ALA A 142 12.18 33.45 -0.93
N THR A 143 11.87 34.39 -1.83
CA THR A 143 12.76 34.77 -2.95
C THR A 143 14.05 35.46 -2.49
N GLN A 144 14.13 35.94 -1.24
CA GLN A 144 15.37 36.46 -0.67
C GLN A 144 16.33 35.35 -0.23
N ALA A 145 15.85 34.12 0.00
CA ALA A 145 16.63 33.02 0.57
C ALA A 145 16.90 31.87 -0.44
N ASN A 146 16.11 31.74 -1.51
CA ASN A 146 16.24 30.63 -2.46
C ASN A 146 16.83 31.07 -3.82
N LEU A 147 17.86 30.35 -4.26
CA LEU A 147 18.39 30.39 -5.62
C LEU A 147 17.25 30.12 -6.62
N SER A 148 16.90 31.11 -7.45
CA SER A 148 15.83 30.97 -8.43
C SER A 148 16.06 29.73 -9.32
N TYR A 149 15.09 28.82 -9.39
CA TYR A 149 15.20 27.65 -10.24
C TYR A 149 14.94 28.03 -11.70
N ASN A 150 15.83 27.65 -12.63
CA ASN A 150 15.68 28.01 -14.04
C ASN A 150 14.91 26.91 -14.81
N PRO A 151 13.69 27.17 -15.32
CA PRO A 151 12.82 26.18 -15.96
C PRO A 151 13.21 25.86 -17.42
N ILE A 152 14.51 25.62 -17.69
CA ILE A 152 15.05 25.41 -19.05
C ILE A 152 14.33 24.26 -19.79
N SER A 153 13.85 23.23 -19.09
CA SER A 153 13.17 22.08 -19.70
C SER A 153 11.68 22.26 -20.00
N VAL A 154 11.01 23.33 -19.51
CA VAL A 154 9.58 23.54 -19.76
C VAL A 154 9.30 23.78 -21.24
N ASP A 155 10.13 24.58 -21.92
CA ASP A 155 9.90 24.92 -23.33
C ASP A 155 9.96 23.71 -24.25
N ARG A 156 10.96 22.84 -24.03
CA ARG A 156 11.14 21.60 -24.79
C ARG A 156 9.96 20.66 -24.66
N LYS A 157 9.40 20.54 -23.45
CA LYS A 157 8.30 19.60 -23.16
C LYS A 157 6.96 20.08 -23.68
N LEU A 158 6.68 21.37 -23.63
CA LEU A 158 5.36 21.89 -23.96
C LEU A 158 5.15 22.06 -25.48
N GLY A 159 6.19 22.38 -26.27
CA GLY A 159 6.07 22.61 -27.72
C GLY A 159 4.97 23.62 -28.10
N ASP A 160 4.54 23.76 -29.35
CA ASP A 160 3.54 24.78 -29.75
C ASP A 160 2.09 24.46 -29.36
N SER A 161 1.85 23.29 -28.78
CA SER A 161 0.52 22.79 -28.39
C SER A 161 -0.07 23.38 -27.10
N ILE A 162 0.54 24.43 -26.54
CA ILE A 162 0.07 25.13 -25.33
C ILE A 162 0.11 26.64 -25.56
N SER A 163 -0.96 27.33 -25.10
CA SER A 163 -1.07 28.79 -25.15
C SER A 163 0.15 29.49 -24.52
N PRO A 164 0.67 30.58 -25.13
CA PRO A 164 1.75 31.38 -24.56
C PRO A 164 1.49 31.83 -23.11
N ILE A 165 0.22 32.08 -22.77
CA ILE A 165 -0.20 32.50 -21.42
C ILE A 165 -0.01 31.35 -20.43
N THR A 166 -0.51 30.15 -20.76
CA THR A 166 -0.37 28.94 -19.93
C THR A 166 1.09 28.57 -19.77
N ARG A 167 1.89 28.64 -20.83
CA ARG A 167 3.35 28.43 -20.77
C ARG A 167 4.02 29.39 -19.80
N ARG A 168 3.70 30.69 -19.89
CA ARG A 168 4.23 31.70 -18.97
C ARG A 168 3.86 31.39 -17.53
N LYS A 169 2.60 31.00 -17.28
CA LYS A 169 2.12 30.60 -15.96
C LYS A 169 2.89 29.40 -15.40
N ILE A 170 3.07 28.34 -16.18
CA ILE A 170 3.86 27.16 -15.79
C ILE A 170 5.29 27.57 -15.44
N LYS A 171 5.93 28.42 -16.25
CA LYS A 171 7.31 28.88 -15.99
C LYS A 171 7.43 29.66 -14.69
N LEU A 172 6.50 30.58 -14.42
CA LEU A 172 6.48 31.35 -13.18
C LEU A 172 6.27 30.42 -11.99
N ASN A 173 5.26 29.54 -12.05
CA ASN A 173 5.00 28.57 -11.00
C ASN A 173 6.22 27.67 -10.70
N VAL A 174 6.92 27.22 -11.75
CA VAL A 174 8.14 26.42 -11.58
C VAL A 174 9.27 27.26 -10.97
N SER A 175 9.44 28.50 -11.41
CA SER A 175 10.52 29.37 -10.89
C SER A 175 10.33 29.68 -9.41
N ASP A 176 9.07 29.91 -9.00
CA ASP A 176 8.73 30.41 -7.66
C ASP A 176 8.54 29.28 -6.63
N TYR A 177 8.02 28.11 -7.05
CA TYR A 177 7.56 27.06 -6.13
C TYR A 177 8.29 25.71 -6.26
N PHE A 178 9.15 25.50 -7.27
CA PHE A 178 9.73 24.17 -7.50
C PHE A 178 10.52 23.63 -6.31
N GLN A 179 11.38 24.44 -5.70
CA GLN A 179 12.18 24.00 -4.55
C GLN A 179 11.30 23.73 -3.32
N PHE A 180 10.29 24.57 -3.09
CA PHE A 180 9.34 24.37 -2.00
C PHE A 180 8.58 23.03 -2.15
N ILE A 181 8.02 22.76 -3.32
CA ILE A 181 7.28 21.53 -3.58
C ILE A 181 8.21 20.32 -3.46
N LYS A 182 9.43 20.42 -3.98
CA LYS A 182 10.45 19.35 -3.86
C LYS A 182 10.75 19.06 -2.39
N GLN A 183 10.94 20.09 -1.57
CA GLN A 183 11.18 19.93 -0.14
C GLN A 183 9.98 19.27 0.56
N LYS A 184 8.75 19.65 0.20
CA LYS A 184 7.54 19.02 0.75
C LYS A 184 7.43 17.54 0.40
N PHE A 185 7.82 17.14 -0.81
CA PHE A 185 7.91 15.71 -1.15
C PHE A 185 8.99 14.99 -0.34
N LEU A 186 10.14 15.62 -0.08
CA LEU A 186 11.18 15.02 0.79
C LEU A 186 10.69 14.84 2.23
N GLU A 187 10.00 15.84 2.80
CA GLU A 187 9.38 15.74 4.13
C GLU A 187 8.34 14.60 4.17
N LEU A 188 7.53 14.46 3.12
CA LEU A 188 6.56 13.36 3.02
C LEU A 188 7.25 11.99 2.94
N GLU A 189 8.40 11.91 2.29
CA GLU A 189 9.18 10.68 2.16
C GLU A 189 9.80 10.23 3.50
N GLU A 190 10.15 11.17 4.38
CA GLU A 190 10.61 10.88 5.75
C GLU A 190 9.49 10.28 6.61
N ASP A 191 8.26 10.77 6.46
CA ASP A 191 7.09 10.29 7.19
C ASP A 191 6.52 8.98 6.60
N ASP A 192 6.56 8.82 5.27
CA ASP A 192 5.98 7.69 4.53
C ASP A 192 6.89 7.25 3.37
N PRO A 193 7.75 6.23 3.59
CA PRO A 193 8.68 5.75 2.57
C PRO A 193 7.99 5.29 1.29
N ASN A 194 8.49 5.74 0.14
CA ASN A 194 8.03 5.57 -1.24
C ASN A 194 6.78 6.37 -1.64
N CYS A 195 6.26 7.24 -0.77
CA CYS A 195 5.06 8.03 -1.07
C CYS A 195 5.26 8.91 -2.32
N SER A 196 6.42 9.56 -2.43
CA SER A 196 6.72 10.45 -3.56
C SER A 196 6.79 9.69 -4.88
N GLU A 197 7.44 8.52 -4.90
CA GLU A 197 7.60 7.70 -6.11
C GLU A 197 6.25 7.18 -6.61
N LEU A 198 5.36 6.78 -5.70
CA LEU A 198 4.02 6.32 -6.05
C LEU A 198 3.15 7.44 -6.61
N ILE A 199 3.24 8.65 -6.03
CA ILE A 199 2.59 9.83 -6.60
C ILE A 199 3.11 10.05 -8.02
N PHE A 200 4.43 10.07 -8.21
CA PHE A 200 5.03 10.36 -9.51
C PHE A 200 4.62 9.31 -10.56
N SER A 201 4.58 8.03 -10.19
CA SER A 201 4.12 6.94 -11.05
C SER A 201 2.65 7.09 -11.46
N GLN A 202 1.78 7.52 -10.55
CA GLN A 202 0.36 7.71 -10.85
C GLN A 202 0.11 8.90 -11.75
N VAL A 203 0.78 10.03 -11.52
CA VAL A 203 0.69 11.19 -12.42
C VAL A 203 1.19 10.78 -13.81
N LYS A 204 2.28 10.01 -13.91
CA LYS A 204 2.80 9.47 -15.17
C LYS A 204 1.79 8.57 -15.87
N SER A 205 1.16 7.67 -15.12
CA SER A 205 0.15 6.75 -15.63
C SER A 205 -1.06 7.50 -16.18
N TYR A 206 -1.56 8.50 -15.44
CA TYR A 206 -2.68 9.33 -15.87
C TYR A 206 -2.33 10.18 -17.11
N TYR A 207 -1.13 10.75 -17.16
CA TYR A 207 -0.63 11.43 -18.35
C TYR A 207 -0.59 10.51 -19.58
N LEU A 208 -0.01 9.30 -19.43
CA LEU A 208 0.12 8.34 -20.54
C LEU A 208 -1.25 7.87 -21.07
N GLN A 209 -2.23 7.67 -20.18
CA GLN A 209 -3.60 7.36 -20.57
C GLN A 209 -4.22 8.45 -21.43
N GLN A 210 -4.00 9.72 -21.08
CA GLN A 210 -4.50 10.85 -21.86
C GLN A 210 -3.75 11.04 -23.18
N LYS A 211 -2.43 10.81 -23.18
CA LYS A 211 -1.60 10.81 -24.40
C LYS A 211 -2.06 9.72 -25.38
N ALA A 212 -2.42 8.54 -24.90
CA ALA A 212 -2.95 7.44 -25.72
C ALA A 212 -4.27 7.79 -26.43
N LEU A 213 -5.03 8.77 -25.90
CA LEU A 213 -6.24 9.32 -26.52
C LEU A 213 -5.95 10.42 -27.55
N ASN A 214 -4.67 10.72 -27.82
CA ASN A 214 -4.21 11.80 -28.70
C ASN A 214 -4.76 13.19 -28.31
N LEU A 215 -4.95 13.43 -27.01
CA LEU A 215 -5.41 14.74 -26.53
C LEU A 215 -4.32 15.81 -26.73
N PRO A 216 -4.70 17.06 -27.06
CA PRO A 216 -3.79 18.20 -27.05
C PRO A 216 -3.14 18.38 -25.68
N LYS A 217 -1.85 18.77 -25.63
CA LYS A 217 -1.12 18.95 -24.35
C LYS A 217 -1.76 19.96 -23.41
N HIS A 218 -2.44 20.97 -23.96
CA HIS A 218 -3.25 21.92 -23.19
C HIS A 218 -4.35 21.19 -22.39
N ASP A 219 -5.08 20.30 -23.03
CA ASP A 219 -6.19 19.57 -22.42
C ASP A 219 -5.66 18.55 -21.41
N ILE A 220 -4.54 17.89 -21.71
CA ILE A 220 -3.86 17.01 -20.77
C ILE A 220 -3.44 17.76 -19.50
N TYR A 221 -2.86 18.96 -19.65
CA TYR A 221 -2.48 19.81 -18.52
C TYR A 221 -3.72 20.21 -17.70
N SER A 222 -4.79 20.69 -18.36
CA SER A 222 -6.05 21.07 -17.70
C SER A 222 -6.65 19.91 -16.91
N ASN A 223 -6.67 18.71 -17.49
CA ASN A 223 -7.20 17.51 -16.84
C ASN A 223 -6.36 17.09 -15.62
N ILE A 224 -5.05 17.25 -15.67
CA ILE A 224 -4.15 16.98 -14.53
C ILE A 224 -4.39 18.00 -13.41
N VAL A 225 -4.55 19.28 -13.74
CA VAL A 225 -4.92 20.32 -12.76
C VAL A 225 -6.25 19.99 -12.09
N ASP A 226 -7.27 19.67 -12.88
CA ASP A 226 -8.60 19.30 -12.36
C ASP A 226 -8.53 18.05 -11.49
N TRP A 227 -7.73 17.07 -11.88
CA TRP A 227 -7.51 15.86 -11.11
C TRP A 227 -6.86 16.17 -9.76
N PHE A 228 -5.79 16.98 -9.72
CA PHE A 228 -5.17 17.41 -8.47
C PHE A 228 -6.11 18.24 -7.60
N HIS A 229 -6.88 19.16 -8.19
CA HIS A 229 -7.85 19.98 -7.47
C HIS A 229 -8.92 19.11 -6.79
N LYS A 230 -9.51 18.17 -7.54
CA LYS A 230 -10.54 17.25 -7.01
C LYS A 230 -9.99 16.31 -5.94
N ARG A 231 -8.78 15.79 -6.13
CA ARG A 231 -8.17 14.81 -5.21
C ARG A 231 -7.63 15.46 -3.93
N SER A 232 -7.14 16.69 -4.01
CA SER A 232 -6.62 17.41 -2.84
C SER A 232 -7.72 18.03 -1.96
N GLY A 233 -8.94 18.19 -2.49
CA GLY A 233 -10.00 18.95 -1.81
C GLY A 233 -9.67 20.43 -1.64
N SER A 234 -8.74 20.96 -2.44
CA SER A 234 -8.34 22.37 -2.39
C SER A 234 -9.54 23.28 -2.64
N LYS A 235 -9.56 24.43 -1.95
CA LYS A 235 -10.55 25.50 -2.20
C LYS A 235 -10.24 26.31 -3.45
N THR A 236 -8.98 26.29 -3.91
CA THR A 236 -8.49 27.13 -4.99
C THR A 236 -7.75 26.29 -6.03
N ILE A 237 -7.94 26.62 -7.31
CA ILE A 237 -7.34 25.86 -8.43
C ILE A 237 -5.85 26.18 -8.59
N GLU A 238 -5.42 27.34 -8.13
CA GLU A 238 -4.06 27.86 -8.28
C GLU A 238 -3.01 26.95 -7.64
N ALA A 239 -3.31 26.40 -6.47
CA ALA A 239 -2.40 25.47 -5.80
C ALA A 239 -2.27 24.15 -6.59
N ALA A 240 -3.36 23.66 -7.19
CA ALA A 240 -3.32 22.50 -8.07
C ALA A 240 -2.55 22.79 -9.37
N GLU A 241 -2.66 24.00 -9.92
CA GLU A 241 -1.87 24.45 -11.08
C GLU A 241 -0.38 24.54 -10.76
N ILE A 242 -0.02 24.99 -9.56
CA ILE A 242 1.37 25.05 -9.10
C ILE A 242 1.95 23.63 -9.01
N VAL A 243 1.23 22.67 -8.40
CA VAL A 243 1.65 21.26 -8.34
C VAL A 243 1.74 20.64 -9.73
N ALA A 244 0.76 20.89 -10.61
CA ALA A 244 0.83 20.43 -12.01
C ALA A 244 2.06 20.98 -12.74
N SER A 245 2.38 22.26 -12.53
CA SER A 245 3.57 22.90 -13.11
C SER A 245 4.87 22.23 -12.63
N PHE A 246 4.94 21.83 -11.35
CA PHE A 246 6.04 21.04 -10.83
C PHE A 246 6.22 19.71 -11.58
N PHE A 247 5.13 18.96 -11.82
CA PHE A 247 5.20 17.70 -12.56
C PHE A 247 5.55 17.87 -14.04
N VAL A 248 5.13 18.97 -14.67
CA VAL A 248 5.59 19.34 -16.01
C VAL A 248 7.11 19.51 -16.01
N GLN A 249 7.68 20.11 -14.96
CA GLN A 249 9.13 20.33 -14.86
C GLN A 249 9.93 19.07 -14.47
N ASN A 250 9.49 18.29 -13.48
CA ASN A 250 10.25 17.21 -12.83
C ASN A 250 10.39 15.91 -13.68
N CYS A 251 10.85 16.06 -14.92
CA CYS A 251 11.22 15.05 -15.94
C CYS A 251 11.18 13.56 -15.53
N GLU A 252 9.97 12.97 -15.50
CA GLU A 252 9.68 11.58 -15.94
C GLU A 252 8.21 11.38 -16.36
N VAL A 253 7.36 12.37 -16.09
CA VAL A 253 5.90 12.29 -16.18
C VAL A 253 5.35 12.78 -17.51
N PHE A 254 5.99 13.78 -18.15
CA PHE A 254 5.50 14.46 -19.36
C PHE A 254 6.49 14.34 -20.54
N GLU A 255 6.82 13.11 -20.94
CA GLU A 255 7.57 12.82 -22.17
C GLU A 255 6.66 12.36 -23.31
#